data_AF-A0A924E840-F1
#
_entry.id   AF-A0A924E840-F1
#
_cell.length_a   1.000
_cell.length_b   1.000
_cell.length_c   1.000
_cell.angle_alpha   90.00
_cell.angle_beta   90.00
_cell.angle_gamma   90.00
#
_symmetry.space_group_name_H-M   'P 1'
#
loop_
_entity.id
_entity.type
_entity.pdbx_description
1 polymer ?
#
loop_
_entity_poly.entity_id
_entity_poly.type
_entity_poly.pdbx_seq_one_letter_code
_entity_poly.pdbx_strand_id
1 'polypeptide(L)'
;MQQRVEPQEEVATPAEADAARYATLSRQIEIACDQACNTIAPAWPLDRAIAVNPHWSRIDKPVRQVAARMAVLGGIQVFPPREGQQRAWDAGRISAEDLELALARVPAARAAGLTPAHCVKALRSAPQVAQLPLLVDVLDNDPLRHTRLSWRQAITHQVSQTCATYFDEHQADWQPERSQSLYAFWRETLQHDHGIGSLMGLPAIGRALDTLPATRQDAEHWVMRRLVLPPAVWADYLEATLLTVNGWASWCAYLGWQARLEGRQDTHIRELLAIRLAWGAVLLECKDDAAAAHAYGTVQVEWGQAAALMVQAEDALLVDEVWQVALELGYQRTLAQKLLQTPSETAEPQMVDVQAAFCIDVRSEPMRRALEAACPTMQTLGVAGFFGLPVAYTPLATAARRPQLPGLLAPSMEVADRVVASGSAGGSTDAALQAAAAQARLDRFGWATQWGAASRWPGSAFSFVEAAGVGYLAKLGQWLNPATQARVSDDLEGLPSRYRSICRPQI
;
A
#
# COMPACT_ATOMS: atom_id res chain seq x y z
N MET A 1 -65.54 -35.99 -11.37
CA MET A 1 -64.54 -36.28 -10.33
C MET A 1 -63.16 -36.14 -10.97
N GLN A 2 -62.52 -34.99 -10.82
CA GLN A 2 -61.09 -34.82 -11.10
C GLN A 2 -60.33 -35.18 -9.83
N GLN A 3 -59.51 -36.23 -9.86
CA GLN A 3 -58.55 -36.52 -8.80
C GLN A 3 -57.32 -35.63 -9.01
N ARG A 4 -57.09 -34.72 -8.06
CA ARG A 4 -55.83 -33.99 -7.89
C ARG A 4 -54.73 -35.01 -7.57
N VAL A 5 -53.67 -35.00 -8.37
CA VAL A 5 -52.38 -35.59 -8.00
C VAL A 5 -51.63 -34.50 -7.23
N GLU A 6 -51.39 -34.73 -5.94
CA GLU A 6 -50.49 -33.90 -5.14
C GLU A 6 -49.03 -34.18 -5.55
N PRO A 7 -48.18 -33.15 -5.69
CA PRO A 7 -46.76 -33.36 -5.96
C PRO A 7 -46.10 -33.93 -4.70
N GLN A 8 -45.42 -35.06 -4.85
CA GLN A 8 -44.52 -35.59 -3.82
C GLN A 8 -43.37 -34.61 -3.64
N GLU A 9 -43.22 -34.03 -2.45
CA GLU A 9 -42.00 -33.33 -2.05
C GLU A 9 -40.84 -34.36 -2.08
N GLU A 10 -39.94 -34.22 -3.04
CA GLU A 10 -38.66 -34.93 -3.06
C GLU A 10 -37.85 -34.52 -1.83
N VAL A 11 -37.84 -35.38 -0.82
CA VAL A 11 -36.99 -35.24 0.36
C VAL A 11 -35.56 -35.58 -0.06
N ALA A 12 -34.71 -34.55 -0.16
CA ALA A 12 -33.29 -34.70 -0.47
C ALA A 12 -32.61 -35.69 0.48
N THR A 13 -31.73 -36.54 -0.06
CA THR A 13 -30.99 -37.53 0.74
C THR A 13 -30.02 -36.84 1.72
N PRO A 14 -29.64 -37.47 2.84
CA PRO A 14 -28.70 -36.87 3.80
C PRO A 14 -27.37 -36.40 3.19
N ALA A 15 -26.86 -37.12 2.18
CA ALA A 15 -25.64 -36.75 1.47
C ALA A 15 -25.82 -35.52 0.56
N GLU A 16 -26.97 -35.39 -0.09
CA GLU A 16 -27.30 -34.20 -0.90
C GLU A 16 -27.54 -32.97 -0.03
N ALA A 17 -28.16 -33.16 1.15
CA ALA A 17 -28.35 -32.11 2.14
C ALA A 17 -27.01 -31.60 2.70
N ASP A 18 -26.04 -32.49 2.96
CA ASP A 18 -24.71 -32.12 3.43
C ASP A 18 -23.86 -31.47 2.33
N ALA A 19 -23.96 -31.93 1.08
CA ALA A 19 -23.32 -31.27 -0.06
C ALA A 19 -23.87 -29.86 -0.31
N ALA A 20 -25.19 -29.67 -0.22
CA ALA A 20 -25.83 -28.36 -0.34
C ALA A 20 -25.43 -27.40 0.79
N ARG A 21 -25.34 -27.90 2.03
CA ARG A 21 -24.84 -27.13 3.18
C ARG A 21 -23.38 -26.71 2.98
N TYR A 22 -22.53 -27.62 2.51
CA TYR A 22 -21.13 -27.31 2.22
C TYR A 22 -21.00 -26.24 1.14
N ALA A 23 -21.72 -26.37 0.01
CA ALA A 23 -21.70 -25.38 -1.06
C ALA A 23 -22.19 -24.00 -0.59
N THR A 24 -23.20 -23.96 0.28
CA THR A 24 -23.69 -22.71 0.88
C THR A 24 -22.63 -22.06 1.76
N LEU A 25 -21.96 -22.85 2.61
CA LEU A 25 -20.87 -22.38 3.45
C LEU A 25 -19.69 -21.86 2.60
N SER A 26 -19.26 -22.59 1.57
CA SER A 26 -18.22 -22.13 0.63
C SER A 26 -18.56 -20.77 0.05
N ARG A 27 -19.80 -20.60 -0.42
CA ARG A 27 -20.24 -19.33 -0.99
C ARG A 27 -20.20 -18.18 0.02
N GLN A 28 -20.61 -18.43 1.26
CA GLN A 28 -20.56 -17.41 2.31
C GLN A 28 -19.13 -16.99 2.65
N ILE A 29 -18.20 -17.96 2.72
CA ILE A 29 -16.77 -17.68 2.93
C ILE A 29 -16.21 -16.84 1.79
N GLU A 30 -16.49 -17.24 0.54
CA GLU A 30 -16.03 -16.50 -0.64
C GLU A 30 -16.51 -15.05 -0.65
N ILE A 31 -17.80 -14.82 -0.36
CA ILE A 31 -18.38 -13.47 -0.25
C ILE A 31 -17.69 -12.66 0.84
N ALA A 32 -17.48 -13.23 2.03
CA ALA A 32 -16.87 -12.51 3.15
C ALA A 32 -15.41 -12.12 2.85
N CYS A 33 -14.64 -13.04 2.26
CA CYS A 33 -13.27 -12.77 1.86
C CYS A 33 -13.19 -11.71 0.75
N ASP A 34 -14.09 -11.74 -0.24
CA ASP A 34 -14.14 -10.72 -1.30
C ASP A 34 -14.51 -9.35 -0.73
N GLN A 35 -15.48 -9.29 0.19
CA GLN A 35 -15.83 -8.06 0.89
C GLN A 35 -14.62 -7.49 1.62
N ALA A 36 -13.93 -8.31 2.41
CA ALA A 36 -12.75 -7.88 3.16
C ALA A 36 -11.63 -7.37 2.22
N CYS A 37 -11.28 -8.12 1.17
CA CYS A 37 -10.23 -7.71 0.23
C CYS A 37 -10.57 -6.41 -0.49
N ASN A 38 -11.83 -6.17 -0.85
CA ASN A 38 -12.25 -4.94 -1.54
C ASN A 38 -12.20 -3.69 -0.65
N THR A 39 -12.09 -3.83 0.68
CA THR A 39 -11.95 -2.68 1.59
C THR A 39 -10.54 -2.12 1.67
N ILE A 40 -9.52 -2.84 1.18
CA ILE A 40 -8.13 -2.40 1.22
C ILE A 40 -7.84 -1.46 0.07
N ALA A 41 -7.35 -0.26 0.38
CA ALA A 41 -6.97 0.72 -0.63
C ALA A 41 -5.61 0.35 -1.27
N PRO A 42 -5.45 0.50 -2.60
CA PRO A 42 -4.18 0.25 -3.27
C PRO A 42 -3.11 1.29 -2.88
N ALA A 43 -1.85 0.85 -2.76
CA ALA A 43 -0.69 1.72 -2.60
C ALA A 43 0.33 1.45 -3.71
N TRP A 44 0.72 2.51 -4.43
CA TRP A 44 1.66 2.41 -5.53
C TRP A 44 3.10 2.28 -5.01
N PRO A 45 3.97 1.54 -5.72
CA PRO A 45 5.38 1.42 -5.37
C PRO A 45 6.11 2.77 -5.49
N LEU A 46 7.30 2.87 -4.90
CA LEU A 46 8.07 4.11 -4.84
C LEU A 46 8.37 4.72 -6.23
N ASP A 47 8.61 3.88 -7.23
CA ASP A 47 8.88 4.31 -8.62
C ASP A 47 7.63 4.87 -9.32
N ARG A 48 6.43 4.60 -8.77
CA ARG A 48 5.13 5.08 -9.29
C ARG A 48 4.29 5.75 -8.21
N ALA A 49 4.92 6.25 -7.15
CA ALA A 49 4.21 6.75 -5.98
C ALA A 49 3.32 7.94 -6.36
N ILE A 50 2.02 7.79 -6.11
CA ILE A 50 1.02 8.83 -6.27
C ILE A 50 0.34 9.10 -4.93
N ALA A 51 -0.22 10.31 -4.78
CA ALA A 51 -1.07 10.61 -3.64
C ALA A 51 -2.40 9.85 -3.78
N VAL A 52 -2.67 8.94 -2.85
CA VAL A 52 -3.90 8.15 -2.79
C VAL A 52 -4.57 8.39 -1.46
N ASN A 53 -5.89 8.53 -1.45
CA ASN A 53 -6.64 8.48 -0.21
C ASN A 53 -6.49 7.08 0.42
N PRO A 54 -5.89 6.92 1.62
CA PRO A 54 -5.71 5.61 2.26
C PRO A 54 -7.05 4.92 2.59
N HIS A 55 -8.16 5.65 2.50
CA HIS A 55 -9.52 5.16 2.67
C HIS A 55 -10.31 5.19 1.36
N TRP A 56 -9.65 5.06 0.20
CA TRP A 56 -10.29 5.10 -1.13
C TRP A 56 -11.51 4.17 -1.26
N SER A 57 -11.45 2.98 -0.66
CA SER A 57 -12.56 2.01 -0.65
C SER A 57 -13.71 2.37 0.33
N ARG A 58 -13.69 3.54 0.96
CA ARG A 58 -14.66 4.01 1.98
C ARG A 58 -15.05 5.48 1.78
N ILE A 59 -14.84 6.04 0.59
CA ILE A 59 -15.12 7.46 0.28
C ILE A 59 -16.61 7.81 0.31
N ASP A 60 -17.49 6.81 0.29
CA ASP A 60 -18.94 6.94 0.44
C ASP A 60 -19.38 7.16 1.89
N LYS A 61 -18.47 7.03 2.87
CA LYS A 61 -18.77 7.08 4.30
C LYS A 61 -18.31 8.38 4.95
N PRO A 62 -19.02 8.88 5.98
CA PRO A 62 -18.53 9.96 6.82
C PRO A 62 -17.17 9.62 7.45
N VAL A 63 -16.28 10.59 7.53
CA VAL A 63 -14.90 10.39 8.04
C VAL A 63 -14.89 9.85 9.47
N ARG A 64 -15.84 10.27 10.34
CA ARG A 64 -15.94 9.76 11.72
C ARG A 64 -16.31 8.28 11.79
N GLN A 65 -17.18 7.81 10.90
CA GLN A 65 -17.49 6.38 10.78
C GLN A 65 -16.28 5.58 10.30
N VAL A 66 -15.53 6.12 9.33
CA VAL A 66 -14.27 5.50 8.87
C VAL A 66 -13.26 5.46 10.02
N ALA A 67 -13.09 6.55 10.76
CA ALA A 67 -12.19 6.63 11.91
C ALA A 67 -12.54 5.61 13.00
N ALA A 68 -13.83 5.50 13.35
CA ALA A 68 -14.33 4.50 14.29
C ALA A 68 -14.00 3.08 13.83
N ARG A 69 -14.29 2.75 12.57
CA ARG A 69 -13.98 1.44 12.00
C ARG A 69 -12.49 1.12 12.01
N MET A 70 -11.64 2.07 11.61
CA MET A 70 -10.19 1.88 11.57
C MET A 70 -9.59 1.71 12.98
N ALA A 71 -10.13 2.42 13.97
CA ALA A 71 -9.72 2.26 15.35
C ALA A 71 -10.16 0.89 15.92
N VAL A 72 -11.42 0.49 15.69
CA VAL A 72 -11.97 -0.76 16.23
C VAL A 72 -11.37 -2.00 15.55
N LEU A 73 -11.20 -2.00 14.22
CA LEU A 73 -10.64 -3.16 13.51
C LEU A 73 -9.11 -3.21 13.57
N GLY A 74 -8.46 -2.08 13.33
CA GLY A 74 -7.02 -2.02 13.11
C GLY A 74 -6.21 -1.36 14.23
N GLY A 75 -6.85 -0.73 15.21
CA GLY A 75 -6.15 0.18 16.13
C GLY A 75 -5.54 1.39 15.42
N ILE A 76 -6.08 1.75 14.25
CA ILE A 76 -5.54 2.79 13.37
C ILE A 76 -6.23 4.12 13.68
N GLN A 77 -5.43 5.13 13.98
CA GLN A 77 -5.90 6.50 14.22
C GLN A 77 -6.02 7.27 12.91
N VAL A 78 -7.23 7.75 12.60
CA VAL A 78 -7.52 8.57 11.40
C VAL A 78 -7.46 10.06 11.70
N PHE A 79 -8.05 10.52 12.81
CA PHE A 79 -7.97 11.92 13.22
C PHE A 79 -6.61 12.23 13.86
N PRO A 80 -6.11 13.48 13.76
CA PRO A 80 -4.90 13.88 14.46
C PRO A 80 -4.99 13.60 15.97
N PRO A 81 -3.89 13.17 16.62
CA PRO A 81 -3.87 13.00 18.07
C PRO A 81 -4.28 14.30 18.79
N ARG A 82 -5.04 14.17 19.89
CA ARG A 82 -5.49 15.32 20.70
C ARG A 82 -4.34 16.20 21.21
N GLU A 83 -3.15 15.64 21.43
CA GLU A 83 -1.95 16.43 21.74
C GLU A 83 -1.54 17.37 20.60
N GLY A 84 -1.67 16.92 19.34
CA GLY A 84 -1.46 17.76 18.16
C GLY A 84 -2.46 18.90 18.08
N GLN A 85 -3.73 18.62 18.42
CA GLN A 85 -4.79 19.63 18.46
C GLN A 85 -4.59 20.63 19.60
N GLN A 86 -4.17 20.17 20.78
CA GLN A 86 -3.79 21.04 21.90
C GLN A 86 -2.67 22.00 21.50
N ARG A 87 -1.62 21.52 20.84
CA ARG A 87 -0.55 22.39 20.32
C ARG A 87 -1.04 23.38 19.25
N ALA A 88 -2.04 23.00 18.44
CA ALA A 88 -2.61 23.91 17.45
C ALA A 88 -3.47 25.00 18.11
N TRP A 89 -4.22 24.64 19.14
CA TRP A 89 -4.98 25.55 19.99
C TRP A 89 -4.06 26.54 20.74
N ASP A 90 -3.06 26.03 21.47
CA ASP A 90 -2.13 26.86 22.26
C ASP A 90 -1.31 27.82 21.38
N ALA A 91 -0.99 27.41 20.15
CA ALA A 91 -0.29 28.25 19.17
C ALA A 91 -1.21 29.26 18.44
N GLY A 92 -2.52 29.28 18.72
CA GLY A 92 -3.48 30.13 18.04
C GLY A 92 -3.73 29.76 16.56
N ARG A 93 -3.27 28.57 16.13
CA ARG A 93 -3.62 28.03 14.79
C ARG A 93 -5.11 27.68 14.72
N ILE A 94 -5.69 27.29 15.85
CA ILE A 94 -7.14 27.16 16.05
C ILE A 94 -7.55 28.24 17.05
N SER A 95 -8.47 29.12 16.69
CA SER A 95 -9.03 30.14 17.59
C SER A 95 -10.34 29.68 18.22
N ALA A 96 -10.81 30.42 19.22
CA ALA A 96 -12.11 30.16 19.85
C ALA A 96 -13.26 30.26 18.84
N GLU A 97 -13.19 31.23 17.93
CA GLU A 97 -14.16 31.40 16.85
C GLU A 97 -14.14 30.22 15.87
N ASP A 98 -12.96 29.68 15.56
CA ASP A 98 -12.83 28.49 14.70
C ASP A 98 -13.51 27.28 15.35
N LEU A 99 -13.35 27.11 16.68
CA LEU A 99 -13.98 26.03 17.44
C LEU A 99 -15.50 26.19 17.57
N GLU A 100 -16.00 27.40 17.83
CA GLU A 100 -17.43 27.68 17.87
C GLU A 100 -18.09 27.42 16.50
N LEU A 101 -17.43 27.84 15.42
CA LEU A 101 -17.91 27.59 14.07
C LEU A 101 -17.87 26.09 13.72
N ALA A 102 -16.85 25.36 14.16
CA ALA A 102 -16.79 23.90 14.01
C ALA A 102 -17.97 23.21 14.70
N LEU A 103 -18.25 23.58 15.96
CA LEU A 103 -19.40 23.07 16.72
C LEU A 103 -20.73 23.37 16.00
N ALA A 104 -20.86 24.53 15.36
CA ALA A 104 -22.05 24.86 14.58
C ALA A 104 -22.17 24.06 13.27
N ARG A 105 -21.03 23.69 12.66
CA ARG A 105 -20.97 22.94 11.38
C ARG A 105 -21.13 21.43 11.53
N VAL A 106 -20.85 20.86 12.70
CA VAL A 106 -20.99 19.41 12.96
C VAL A 106 -22.38 19.14 13.58
N PRO A 107 -23.35 18.57 12.83
CA PRO A 107 -24.72 18.41 13.33
C PRO A 107 -24.83 17.53 14.57
N ALA A 108 -24.02 16.46 14.64
CA ALA A 108 -23.97 15.56 15.79
C ALA A 108 -23.46 16.26 17.06
N ALA A 109 -22.52 17.21 16.94
CA ALA A 109 -22.02 17.99 18.06
C ALA A 109 -23.10 18.92 18.63
N ARG A 110 -23.90 19.53 17.74
CA ARG A 110 -25.07 20.33 18.14
C ARG A 110 -26.14 19.50 18.83
N ALA A 111 -26.46 18.33 18.27
CA ALA A 111 -27.43 17.41 18.85
C ALA A 111 -26.99 16.91 20.24
N ALA A 112 -25.70 16.68 20.42
CA ALA A 112 -25.10 16.29 21.70
C ALA A 112 -24.91 17.46 22.69
N GLY A 113 -25.22 18.71 22.30
CA GLY A 113 -25.05 19.87 23.17
C GLY A 113 -23.58 20.13 23.56
N LEU A 114 -22.62 19.81 22.69
CA LEU A 114 -21.21 20.06 22.95
C LEU A 114 -20.92 21.56 23.04
N THR A 115 -20.07 21.94 24.00
CA THR A 115 -19.64 23.32 24.23
C THR A 115 -18.14 23.45 24.00
N PRO A 116 -17.61 24.65 23.70
CA PRO A 116 -16.16 24.86 23.58
C PRO A 116 -15.39 24.37 24.81
N ALA A 117 -15.92 24.61 26.01
CA ALA A 117 -15.31 24.17 27.27
C ALA A 117 -15.22 22.64 27.38
N HIS A 118 -16.25 21.90 26.91
CA HIS A 118 -16.19 20.44 26.84
C HIS A 118 -15.10 19.96 25.88
N CYS A 119 -15.03 20.53 24.68
CA CYS A 119 -14.02 20.17 23.67
C CYS A 119 -12.59 20.43 24.14
N VAL A 120 -12.34 21.59 24.79
CA VAL A 120 -11.02 21.93 25.35
C VAL A 120 -10.65 21.01 26.51
N LYS A 121 -11.61 20.67 27.39
CA LYS A 121 -11.36 19.72 28.47
C LYS A 121 -10.99 18.33 27.94
N ALA A 122 -11.65 17.87 26.88
CA ALA A 122 -11.44 16.56 26.30
C ALA A 122 -10.05 16.37 25.68
N LEU A 123 -9.36 17.45 25.26
CA LEU A 123 -7.98 17.39 24.77
C LEU A 123 -6.99 16.83 25.80
N ARG A 124 -7.31 16.90 27.09
CA ARG A 124 -6.46 16.41 28.20
C ARG A 124 -6.47 14.90 28.37
N SER A 125 -7.29 14.18 27.61
CA SER A 125 -7.46 12.73 27.69
C SER A 125 -7.53 12.13 26.29
N ALA A 126 -6.93 10.97 26.09
CA ALA A 126 -7.10 10.21 24.84
C ALA A 126 -8.56 9.72 24.70
N PRO A 127 -9.09 9.62 23.46
CA PRO A 127 -10.39 8.97 23.25
C PRO A 127 -10.31 7.51 23.69
N GLN A 128 -11.35 7.03 24.39
CA GLN A 128 -11.46 5.63 24.79
C GLN A 128 -12.11 4.85 23.65
N VAL A 129 -11.30 4.27 22.77
CA VAL A 129 -11.76 3.40 21.69
C VAL A 129 -11.08 2.04 21.85
N ALA A 130 -11.89 0.99 21.98
CA ALA A 130 -11.40 -0.38 22.09
C ALA A 130 -11.15 -0.98 20.70
N GLN A 131 -10.02 -1.69 20.53
CA GLN A 131 -9.77 -2.52 19.36
C GLN A 131 -10.33 -3.93 19.60
N LEU A 132 -11.02 -4.49 18.61
CA LEU A 132 -11.44 -5.88 18.62
C LEU A 132 -10.21 -6.80 18.56
N PRO A 133 -10.11 -7.82 19.44
CA PRO A 133 -8.96 -8.72 19.45
C PRO A 133 -9.05 -9.70 18.28
N LEU A 134 -7.90 -10.06 17.70
CA LEU A 134 -7.82 -11.21 16.80
C LEU A 134 -7.48 -12.46 17.61
N LEU A 135 -7.81 -13.62 17.05
CA LEU A 135 -7.54 -14.91 17.69
C LEU A 135 -6.06 -15.08 18.09
N VAL A 136 -5.14 -14.63 17.22
CA VAL A 136 -3.69 -14.67 17.49
C VAL A 136 -3.30 -13.89 18.75
N ASP A 137 -3.97 -12.78 19.06
CA ASP A 137 -3.63 -11.94 20.20
C ASP A 137 -4.09 -12.56 21.51
N VAL A 138 -5.27 -13.19 21.48
CA VAL A 138 -5.83 -13.87 22.65
C VAL A 138 -5.08 -15.17 22.95
N LEU A 139 -4.62 -15.87 21.90
CA LEU A 139 -3.82 -17.09 22.06
C LEU A 139 -2.41 -16.83 22.59
N ASP A 140 -1.85 -15.63 22.39
CA ASP A 140 -0.55 -15.22 22.96
C ASP A 140 -0.69 -14.85 24.45
N ASN A 141 -1.10 -15.83 25.26
CA ASN A 141 -1.41 -15.67 26.69
C ASN A 141 -0.29 -16.11 27.64
N ASP A 142 0.92 -16.38 27.13
CA ASP A 142 2.05 -16.82 27.94
C ASP A 142 2.47 -15.71 28.93
N PRO A 143 2.67 -15.99 30.23
CA PRO A 143 3.17 -15.02 31.20
C PRO A 143 4.52 -14.39 30.80
N LEU A 144 5.38 -15.13 30.10
CA LEU A 144 6.69 -14.71 29.60
C LEU A 144 6.63 -14.13 28.17
N ARG A 145 5.45 -13.95 27.57
CA ARG A 145 5.33 -13.41 26.19
C ARG A 145 6.07 -12.09 25.95
N HIS A 146 6.30 -11.31 27.00
CA HIS A 146 7.03 -10.03 26.94
C HIS A 146 8.56 -10.18 26.79
N THR A 147 9.11 -11.39 26.92
CA THR A 147 10.55 -11.66 26.72
C THR A 147 10.91 -12.01 25.27
N ARG A 148 9.92 -12.09 24.38
CA ARG A 148 10.07 -12.37 22.94
C ARG A 148 9.21 -11.42 22.12
N LEU A 149 9.30 -11.53 20.81
CA LEU A 149 8.32 -10.90 19.93
C LEU A 149 6.93 -11.46 20.23
N SER A 150 5.92 -10.59 20.26
CA SER A 150 4.53 -11.05 20.28
C SER A 150 4.27 -11.89 19.03
N TRP A 151 3.34 -12.84 19.12
CA TRP A 151 3.01 -13.68 17.97
C TRP A 151 2.54 -12.85 16.77
N ARG A 152 1.76 -11.79 17.01
CA ARG A 152 1.37 -10.84 15.98
C ARG A 152 2.59 -10.26 15.26
N GLN A 153 3.61 -9.79 15.99
CA GLN A 153 4.84 -9.23 15.39
C GLN A 153 5.66 -10.28 14.64
N ALA A 154 5.82 -11.47 15.22
CA ALA A 154 6.53 -12.58 14.59
C ALA A 154 5.90 -12.98 13.26
N ILE A 155 4.57 -13.08 13.24
CA ILE A 155 3.80 -13.43 12.04
C ILE A 155 3.85 -12.30 11.01
N THR A 156 3.66 -11.04 11.41
CA THR A 156 3.80 -9.90 10.50
C THR A 156 5.19 -9.86 9.89
N HIS A 157 6.24 -10.15 10.66
CA HIS A 157 7.62 -10.21 10.17
C HIS A 157 7.81 -11.35 9.15
N GLN A 158 7.40 -12.57 9.50
CA GLN A 158 7.53 -13.74 8.64
C GLN A 158 6.78 -13.55 7.31
N VAL A 159 5.53 -13.09 7.37
CA VAL A 159 4.74 -12.80 6.16
C VAL A 159 5.41 -11.70 5.34
N SER A 160 5.97 -10.68 6.00
CA SER A 160 6.68 -9.60 5.29
C SER A 160 7.94 -10.10 4.60
N GLN A 161 8.70 -11.01 5.20
CA GLN A 161 9.87 -11.62 4.56
C GLN A 161 9.46 -12.46 3.35
N THR A 162 8.40 -13.26 3.47
CA THR A 162 7.86 -14.02 2.33
C THR A 162 7.40 -13.10 1.22
N CYS A 163 6.63 -12.06 1.51
CA CYS A 163 6.15 -11.11 0.51
C CYS A 163 7.30 -10.34 -0.14
N ALA A 164 8.30 -9.91 0.63
CA ALA A 164 9.49 -9.25 0.09
C ALA A 164 10.21 -10.15 -0.90
N THR A 165 10.44 -11.42 -0.55
CA THR A 165 11.10 -12.38 -1.46
C THR A 165 10.23 -12.73 -2.67
N TYR A 166 8.91 -12.88 -2.49
CA TYR A 166 8.00 -13.25 -3.57
C TYR A 166 7.83 -12.13 -4.61
N PHE A 167 7.63 -10.89 -4.15
CA PHE A 167 7.39 -9.73 -5.00
C PHE A 167 8.67 -9.03 -5.48
N ASP A 168 9.86 -9.50 -5.08
CA ASP A 168 11.11 -8.89 -5.52
C ASP A 168 11.42 -9.22 -6.99
N GLU A 169 11.25 -8.25 -7.88
CA GLU A 169 11.60 -8.44 -9.29
C GLU A 169 13.11 -8.29 -9.55
N HIS A 170 13.80 -7.41 -8.80
CA HIS A 170 15.08 -6.85 -9.26
C HIS A 170 16.11 -6.53 -8.16
N GLN A 171 15.79 -6.61 -6.86
CA GLN A 171 16.70 -6.20 -5.78
C GLN A 171 17.70 -7.31 -5.40
N ALA A 172 17.24 -8.54 -5.22
CA ALA A 172 18.07 -9.68 -4.87
C ALA A 172 18.69 -10.29 -6.13
N ASP A 173 20.02 -10.45 -6.11
CA ASP A 173 20.76 -11.18 -7.16
C ASP A 173 20.46 -12.69 -7.13
N TRP A 174 20.10 -13.23 -5.97
CA TRP A 174 19.62 -14.61 -5.80
C TRP A 174 18.12 -14.62 -5.51
N GLN A 175 17.35 -15.27 -6.37
CA GLN A 175 15.90 -15.30 -6.29
C GLN A 175 15.42 -16.76 -6.25
N PRO A 176 14.45 -17.10 -5.39
CA PRO A 176 13.84 -18.43 -5.42
C PRO A 176 12.92 -18.57 -6.64
N GLU A 177 12.58 -19.82 -6.95
CA GLU A 177 11.56 -20.10 -7.96
C GLU A 177 10.18 -19.64 -7.47
N ARG A 178 9.43 -18.96 -8.36
CA ARG A 178 8.15 -18.31 -8.04
C ARG A 178 7.02 -18.73 -8.98
N SER A 179 7.11 -19.95 -9.52
CA SER A 179 6.10 -20.51 -10.44
C SER A 179 4.76 -20.83 -9.75
N GLN A 180 4.75 -20.88 -8.41
CA GLN A 180 3.58 -21.19 -7.60
C GLN A 180 2.83 -19.92 -7.13
N SER A 181 1.61 -20.11 -6.60
CA SER A 181 0.86 -19.02 -5.97
C SER A 181 1.54 -18.52 -4.70
N LEU A 182 1.21 -17.29 -4.28
CA LEU A 182 1.78 -16.70 -3.06
C LEU A 182 1.55 -17.58 -1.81
N TYR A 183 0.37 -18.18 -1.65
CA TYR A 183 0.12 -19.09 -0.51
C TYR A 183 0.98 -20.35 -0.56
N ALA A 184 1.11 -20.96 -1.74
CA ALA A 184 1.93 -22.16 -1.91
C ALA A 184 3.42 -21.88 -1.66
N PHE A 185 3.92 -20.77 -2.19
CA PHE A 185 5.27 -20.27 -1.92
C PHE A 185 5.51 -19.99 -0.42
N TRP A 186 4.55 -19.35 0.24
CA TRP A 186 4.60 -19.11 1.69
C TRP A 186 4.66 -20.42 2.48
N ARG A 187 3.78 -21.38 2.16
CA ARG A 187 3.74 -22.68 2.84
C ARG A 187 5.07 -23.41 2.70
N GLU A 188 5.60 -23.49 1.49
CA GLU A 188 6.90 -24.12 1.20
C GLU A 188 8.03 -23.44 1.98
N THR A 189 8.08 -22.11 1.96
CA THR A 189 9.09 -21.34 2.71
C THR A 189 9.00 -21.60 4.20
N LEU A 190 7.78 -21.58 4.76
CA LEU A 190 7.55 -21.72 6.20
C LEU A 190 7.83 -23.14 6.71
N GLN A 191 7.59 -24.18 5.89
CA GLN A 191 7.93 -25.57 6.23
C GLN A 191 9.45 -25.80 6.38
N HIS A 192 10.27 -24.96 5.74
CA HIS A 192 11.73 -25.01 5.82
C HIS A 192 12.32 -23.96 6.78
N ASP A 193 11.50 -23.14 7.43
CA ASP A 193 11.93 -22.17 8.43
C ASP A 193 12.05 -22.83 9.80
N HIS A 194 13.25 -23.30 10.15
CA HIS A 194 13.53 -23.88 11.46
C HIS A 194 13.69 -22.83 12.58
N GLY A 195 13.74 -21.54 12.25
CA GLY A 195 13.93 -20.45 13.21
C GLY A 195 12.62 -19.95 13.83
N ILE A 196 11.51 -20.03 13.09
CA ILE A 196 10.22 -19.44 13.49
C ILE A 196 9.69 -19.97 14.83
N GLY A 197 9.84 -21.28 15.09
CA GLY A 197 9.43 -21.89 16.36
C GLY A 197 10.20 -21.32 17.55
N SER A 198 11.49 -21.06 17.41
CA SER A 198 12.31 -20.45 18.46
C SER A 198 11.93 -18.99 18.69
N LEU A 199 11.71 -18.23 17.61
CA LEU A 199 11.33 -16.81 17.67
C LEU A 199 9.94 -16.60 18.33
N MET A 200 9.01 -17.54 18.12
CA MET A 200 7.67 -17.50 18.70
C MET A 200 7.55 -18.19 20.07
N GLY A 201 8.59 -18.86 20.55
CA GLY A 201 8.53 -19.69 21.77
C GLY A 201 7.63 -20.93 21.61
N LEU A 202 7.52 -21.45 20.38
CA LEU A 202 6.74 -22.62 19.99
C LEU A 202 7.64 -23.65 19.27
N PRO A 203 8.53 -24.37 19.99
CA PRO A 203 9.49 -25.28 19.36
C PRO A 203 8.83 -26.44 18.59
N ALA A 204 7.58 -26.78 18.93
CA ALA A 204 6.82 -27.85 18.28
C ALA A 204 5.93 -27.38 17.10
N ILE A 205 6.04 -26.11 16.68
CA ILE A 205 5.17 -25.52 15.64
C ILE A 205 5.27 -26.25 14.30
N GLY A 206 6.42 -26.86 14.00
CA GLY A 206 6.64 -27.63 12.76
C GLY A 206 5.56 -28.69 12.52
N ARG A 207 5.10 -29.39 13.57
CA ARG A 207 4.02 -30.38 13.44
C ARG A 207 2.69 -29.76 13.01
N ALA A 208 2.40 -28.55 13.48
CA ALA A 208 1.21 -27.82 13.07
C ALA A 208 1.34 -27.32 11.62
N LEU A 209 2.55 -26.93 11.19
CA LEU A 209 2.82 -26.49 9.82
C LEU A 209 2.64 -27.63 8.80
N ASP A 210 2.88 -28.89 9.19
CA ASP A 210 2.61 -30.06 8.34
C ASP A 210 1.12 -30.27 8.04
N THR A 211 0.23 -29.67 8.84
CA THR A 211 -1.23 -29.76 8.64
C THR A 211 -1.79 -28.68 7.70
N LEU A 212 -0.94 -27.74 7.24
CA LEU A 212 -1.36 -26.66 6.36
C LEU A 212 -1.92 -27.21 5.05
N PRO A 213 -3.14 -26.81 4.65
CA PRO A 213 -3.72 -27.26 3.40
C PRO A 213 -2.89 -26.88 2.17
N ALA A 214 -3.01 -27.68 1.11
CA ALA A 214 -2.24 -27.53 -0.11
C ALA A 214 -2.64 -26.29 -0.95
N THR A 215 -3.88 -25.81 -0.80
CA THR A 215 -4.41 -24.69 -1.58
C THR A 215 -4.93 -23.59 -0.66
N ARG A 216 -4.98 -22.36 -1.20
CA ARG A 216 -5.59 -21.20 -0.54
C ARG A 216 -7.04 -21.49 -0.15
N GLN A 217 -7.83 -22.05 -1.08
CA GLN A 217 -9.25 -22.36 -0.87
C GLN A 217 -9.43 -23.33 0.30
N ASP A 218 -8.63 -24.41 0.34
CA ASP A 218 -8.70 -25.37 1.42
C ASP A 218 -8.27 -24.74 2.75
N ALA A 219 -7.30 -23.83 2.74
CA ALA A 219 -6.87 -23.10 3.93
C ALA A 219 -7.97 -22.17 4.47
N GLU A 220 -8.64 -21.42 3.60
CA GLU A 220 -9.79 -20.58 3.98
C GLU A 220 -10.88 -21.45 4.62
N HIS A 221 -11.26 -22.55 3.97
CA HIS A 221 -12.24 -23.49 4.51
C HIS A 221 -11.81 -24.12 5.85
N TRP A 222 -10.55 -24.51 5.96
CA TRP A 222 -9.97 -25.13 7.14
C TRP A 222 -9.97 -24.19 8.34
N VAL A 223 -9.63 -22.91 8.14
CA VAL A 223 -9.68 -21.88 9.17
C VAL A 223 -11.11 -21.52 9.51
N MET A 224 -11.98 -21.27 8.53
CA MET A 224 -13.34 -20.80 8.78
C MET A 224 -14.21 -21.83 9.51
N ARG A 225 -13.94 -23.14 9.35
CA ARG A 225 -14.58 -24.18 10.18
C ARG A 225 -14.14 -24.16 11.64
N ARG A 226 -12.93 -23.67 11.92
CA ARG A 226 -12.35 -23.53 13.26
C ARG A 226 -12.66 -22.17 13.88
N LEU A 227 -12.80 -21.14 13.05
CA LEU A 227 -13.19 -19.80 13.45
C LEU A 227 -14.69 -19.82 13.76
N VAL A 228 -15.03 -20.10 15.02
CA VAL A 228 -16.43 -20.22 15.48
C VAL A 228 -17.09 -18.84 15.63
N LEU A 229 -17.02 -17.99 14.59
CA LEU A 229 -17.64 -16.68 14.55
C LEU A 229 -18.95 -16.70 13.73
N PRO A 230 -19.95 -15.87 14.08
CA PRO A 230 -21.17 -15.78 13.28
C PRO A 230 -20.89 -15.19 11.89
N PRO A 231 -21.55 -15.67 10.81
CA PRO A 231 -21.31 -15.18 9.45
C PRO A 231 -21.42 -13.66 9.28
N ALA A 232 -22.23 -13.00 10.11
CA ALA A 232 -22.44 -11.56 10.09
C ALA A 232 -21.17 -10.73 10.34
N VAL A 233 -20.16 -11.28 11.01
CA VAL A 233 -18.92 -10.56 11.35
C VAL A 233 -17.70 -11.03 10.57
N TRP A 234 -17.86 -12.00 9.67
CA TRP A 234 -16.72 -12.59 8.94
C TRP A 234 -15.96 -11.54 8.14
N ALA A 235 -16.63 -10.75 7.31
CA ALA A 235 -15.95 -9.74 6.50
C ALA A 235 -15.13 -8.75 7.36
N ASP A 236 -15.68 -8.32 8.49
CA ASP A 236 -15.00 -7.38 9.41
C ASP A 236 -13.79 -8.04 10.11
N TYR A 237 -13.90 -9.31 10.49
CA TYR A 237 -12.78 -10.08 11.06
C TYR A 237 -11.64 -10.29 10.05
N LEU A 238 -12.00 -10.61 8.82
CA LEU A 238 -11.07 -10.81 7.72
C LEU A 238 -10.38 -9.49 7.33
N GLU A 239 -11.11 -8.37 7.32
CA GLU A 239 -10.54 -7.03 7.15
C GLU A 239 -9.56 -6.70 8.28
N ALA A 240 -9.95 -6.90 9.54
CA ALA A 240 -9.06 -6.67 10.69
C ALA A 240 -7.77 -7.51 10.59
N THR A 241 -7.87 -8.74 10.09
CA THR A 241 -6.72 -9.61 9.83
C THR A 241 -5.79 -9.01 8.76
N LEU A 242 -6.33 -8.50 7.65
CA LEU A 242 -5.53 -7.83 6.60
C LEU A 242 -4.89 -6.53 7.09
N LEU A 243 -5.57 -5.76 7.94
CA LEU A 243 -5.03 -4.51 8.50
C LEU A 243 -3.76 -4.74 9.31
N THR A 244 -3.52 -5.95 9.86
CA THR A 244 -2.26 -6.29 10.53
C THR A 244 -1.03 -6.31 9.60
N VAL A 245 -1.26 -6.37 8.29
CA VAL A 245 -0.24 -6.32 7.22
C VAL A 245 -0.65 -5.31 6.14
N ASN A 246 -1.26 -4.19 6.54
CA ASN A 246 -1.90 -3.23 5.62
C ASN A 246 -0.98 -2.79 4.46
N GLY A 247 0.33 -2.62 4.69
CA GLY A 247 1.27 -2.30 3.61
C GLY A 247 1.29 -3.33 2.49
N TRP A 248 1.44 -4.63 2.82
CA TRP A 248 1.40 -5.71 1.85
C TRP A 248 0.00 -5.94 1.26
N ALA A 249 -1.05 -5.75 2.07
CA ALA A 249 -2.41 -5.81 1.58
C ALA A 249 -2.68 -4.71 0.52
N SER A 250 -2.20 -3.49 0.76
CA SER A 250 -2.28 -2.37 -0.18
C SER A 250 -1.42 -2.59 -1.44
N TRP A 251 -0.27 -3.26 -1.33
CA TRP A 251 0.51 -3.69 -2.48
C TRP A 251 -0.25 -4.71 -3.34
N CYS A 252 -0.84 -5.75 -2.73
CA CYS A 252 -1.66 -6.72 -3.46
C CYS A 252 -2.91 -6.05 -4.07
N ALA A 253 -3.53 -5.10 -3.38
CA ALA A 253 -4.64 -4.30 -3.93
C ALA A 253 -4.19 -3.45 -5.14
N TYR A 254 -2.95 -2.94 -5.14
CA TYR A 254 -2.35 -2.27 -6.29
C TYR A 254 -2.17 -3.23 -7.49
N LEU A 255 -1.68 -4.45 -7.26
CA LEU A 255 -1.58 -5.45 -8.34
C LEU A 255 -2.95 -5.76 -8.95
N GLY A 256 -3.97 -5.94 -8.11
CA GLY A 256 -5.36 -6.10 -8.56
C GLY A 256 -5.95 -4.87 -9.24
N TRP A 257 -5.51 -3.67 -8.90
CA TRP A 257 -5.85 -2.46 -9.65
C TRP A 257 -5.25 -2.48 -11.05
N GLN A 258 -3.95 -2.73 -11.16
CA GLN A 258 -3.25 -2.78 -12.45
C GLN A 258 -3.80 -3.88 -13.37
N ALA A 259 -4.04 -5.07 -12.84
CA ALA A 259 -4.63 -6.17 -13.59
C ALA A 259 -6.00 -5.78 -14.16
N ARG A 260 -6.87 -5.14 -13.36
CA ARG A 260 -8.19 -4.67 -13.83
C ARG A 260 -8.12 -3.62 -14.92
N LEU A 261 -7.16 -2.70 -14.87
CA LEU A 261 -6.94 -1.73 -15.94
C LEU A 261 -6.59 -2.41 -17.28
N GLU A 262 -5.98 -3.58 -17.22
CA GLU A 262 -5.63 -4.40 -18.38
C GLU A 262 -6.69 -5.49 -18.72
N GLY A 263 -7.83 -5.48 -18.04
CA GLY A 263 -8.88 -6.50 -18.22
C GLY A 263 -8.53 -7.89 -17.68
N ARG A 264 -7.50 -7.99 -16.83
CA ARG A 264 -7.06 -9.22 -16.15
C ARG A 264 -7.59 -9.26 -14.71
N GLN A 265 -7.42 -10.41 -14.07
CA GLN A 265 -7.69 -10.61 -12.64
C GLN A 265 -6.39 -10.89 -11.88
N ASP A 266 -6.38 -10.57 -10.59
CA ASP A 266 -5.28 -10.80 -9.67
C ASP A 266 -5.81 -11.45 -8.39
N THR A 267 -5.09 -12.43 -7.85
CA THR A 267 -5.52 -13.21 -6.68
C THR A 267 -4.66 -12.95 -5.44
N HIS A 268 -3.62 -12.12 -5.51
CA HIS A 268 -2.60 -12.03 -4.47
C HIS A 268 -3.15 -11.57 -3.12
N ILE A 269 -4.13 -10.67 -3.11
CA ILE A 269 -4.74 -10.21 -1.84
C ILE A 269 -5.54 -11.33 -1.15
N ARG A 270 -6.16 -12.22 -1.93
CA ARG A 270 -6.86 -13.41 -1.41
C ARG A 270 -5.87 -14.43 -0.87
N GLU A 271 -4.77 -14.65 -1.59
CA GLU A 271 -3.68 -15.52 -1.13
C GLU A 271 -3.05 -14.98 0.17
N LEU A 272 -2.82 -13.67 0.26
CA LEU A 272 -2.30 -13.02 1.48
C LEU A 272 -3.27 -13.14 2.65
N LEU A 273 -4.58 -12.99 2.41
CA LEU A 273 -5.60 -13.22 3.44
C LEU A 273 -5.53 -14.64 3.98
N ALA A 274 -5.48 -15.65 3.09
CA ALA A 274 -5.38 -17.05 3.50
C ALA A 274 -4.12 -17.34 4.32
N ILE A 275 -2.96 -16.78 3.93
CA ILE A 275 -1.72 -16.84 4.72
C ILE A 275 -1.97 -16.32 6.13
N ARG A 276 -2.58 -15.13 6.25
CA ARG A 276 -2.81 -14.52 7.56
C ARG A 276 -3.81 -15.28 8.41
N LEU A 277 -4.83 -15.88 7.81
CA LEU A 277 -5.80 -16.73 8.49
C LEU A 277 -5.20 -18.07 8.94
N ALA A 278 -4.41 -18.71 8.08
CA ALA A 278 -3.78 -19.99 8.35
C ALA A 278 -2.94 -19.95 9.63
N TRP A 279 -2.23 -18.85 9.87
CA TRP A 279 -1.50 -18.60 11.12
C TRP A 279 -2.37 -18.72 12.37
N GLY A 280 -3.61 -18.22 12.34
CA GLY A 280 -4.52 -18.33 13.48
C GLY A 280 -4.83 -19.79 13.84
N ALA A 281 -5.01 -20.64 12.83
CA ALA A 281 -5.30 -22.06 13.03
C ALA A 281 -4.05 -22.91 13.30
N VAL A 282 -2.88 -22.57 12.76
CA VAL A 282 -1.60 -23.20 13.13
C VAL A 282 -1.31 -23.02 14.63
N LEU A 283 -1.58 -21.82 15.16
CA LEU A 283 -1.35 -21.52 16.58
C LEU A 283 -2.33 -22.24 17.51
N LEU A 284 -3.53 -22.55 17.03
CA LEU A 284 -4.51 -23.35 17.78
C LEU A 284 -3.99 -24.76 18.02
N GLU A 285 -3.41 -25.40 17.01
CA GLU A 285 -2.81 -26.75 17.12
C GLU A 285 -1.60 -26.79 18.08
N CYS A 286 -1.03 -25.62 18.41
CA CYS A 286 0.10 -25.49 19.33
C CYS A 286 -0.32 -25.24 20.79
N LYS A 287 -1.61 -25.04 21.08
CA LYS A 287 -2.14 -24.77 22.41
C LYS A 287 -2.94 -25.96 22.92
N ASP A 288 -3.11 -26.04 24.24
CA ASP A 288 -4.02 -27.01 24.83
C ASP A 288 -5.50 -26.63 24.60
N ASP A 289 -6.39 -27.62 24.72
CA ASP A 289 -7.82 -27.44 24.47
C ASP A 289 -8.45 -26.36 25.35
N ALA A 290 -7.94 -26.18 26.58
CA ALA A 290 -8.45 -25.19 27.52
C ALA A 290 -8.10 -23.76 27.09
N ALA A 291 -6.86 -23.50 26.69
CA ALA A 291 -6.43 -22.21 26.17
C ALA A 291 -7.12 -21.89 24.84
N ALA A 292 -7.28 -22.88 23.95
CA ALA A 292 -8.01 -22.73 22.71
C ALA A 292 -9.49 -22.37 22.97
N ALA A 293 -10.18 -23.11 23.85
CA ALA A 293 -11.57 -22.84 24.21
C ALA A 293 -11.75 -21.44 24.84
N HIS A 294 -10.83 -21.03 25.71
CA HIS A 294 -10.85 -19.68 26.30
C HIS A 294 -10.66 -18.58 25.24
N ALA A 295 -9.72 -18.78 24.32
CA ALA A 295 -9.47 -17.84 23.24
C ALA A 295 -10.70 -17.71 22.32
N TYR A 296 -11.33 -18.82 21.95
CA TYR A 296 -12.58 -18.80 21.19
C TYR A 296 -13.70 -18.07 21.93
N GLY A 297 -13.93 -18.39 23.20
CA GLY A 297 -14.98 -17.74 23.99
C GLY A 297 -14.79 -16.23 24.07
N THR A 298 -13.54 -15.78 24.25
CA THR A 298 -13.21 -14.34 24.27
C THR A 298 -13.49 -13.70 22.91
N VAL A 299 -12.95 -14.26 21.82
CA VAL A 299 -13.14 -13.70 20.47
C VAL A 299 -14.63 -13.70 20.09
N GLN A 300 -15.39 -14.73 20.43
CA GLN A 300 -16.83 -14.79 20.19
C GLN A 300 -17.61 -13.69 20.92
N VAL A 301 -17.31 -13.48 22.20
CA VAL A 301 -17.99 -12.46 23.02
C VAL A 301 -17.68 -11.06 22.51
N GLU A 302 -16.41 -10.77 22.24
CA GLU A 302 -15.97 -9.45 21.77
C GLU A 302 -16.51 -9.15 20.37
N TRP A 303 -16.39 -10.08 19.43
CA TRP A 303 -16.90 -9.90 18.07
C TRP A 303 -18.43 -9.95 17.99
N GLY A 304 -19.11 -10.61 18.93
CA GLY A 304 -20.56 -10.51 19.09
C GLY A 304 -21.03 -9.08 19.40
N GLN A 305 -20.15 -8.23 19.93
CA GLN A 305 -20.41 -6.83 20.25
C GLN A 305 -19.80 -5.85 19.22
N ALA A 306 -19.25 -6.35 18.10
CA ALA A 306 -18.53 -5.53 17.13
C ALA A 306 -19.35 -4.31 16.65
N ALA A 307 -20.62 -4.51 16.30
CA ALA A 307 -21.49 -3.42 15.85
C ALA A 307 -21.70 -2.35 16.93
N ALA A 308 -21.85 -2.75 18.21
CA ALA A 308 -22.01 -1.82 19.32
C ALA A 308 -20.71 -1.04 19.58
N LEU A 309 -19.55 -1.72 19.51
CA LEU A 309 -18.24 -1.09 19.64
C LEU A 309 -17.98 -0.05 18.53
N MET A 310 -18.42 -0.32 17.29
CA MET A 310 -18.34 0.66 16.19
C MET A 310 -19.10 1.94 16.51
N VAL A 311 -20.33 1.82 17.03
CA VAL A 311 -21.16 2.98 17.40
C VAL A 311 -20.53 3.74 18.57
N GLN A 312 -20.07 3.02 19.62
CA GLN A 312 -19.40 3.64 20.75
C GLN A 312 -18.12 4.39 20.33
N ALA A 313 -17.34 3.83 19.40
CA ALA A 313 -16.17 4.49 18.85
C ALA A 313 -16.52 5.74 18.04
N GLU A 314 -17.61 5.71 17.26
CA GLU A 314 -18.10 6.87 16.51
C GLU A 314 -18.52 8.02 17.45
N ASP A 315 -19.18 7.69 18.56
CA ASP A 315 -19.55 8.67 19.61
C ASP A 315 -18.30 9.21 20.32
N ALA A 316 -17.36 8.35 20.68
CA ALA A 316 -16.11 8.74 21.35
C ALA A 316 -15.24 9.70 20.52
N LEU A 317 -15.32 9.58 19.19
CA LEU A 317 -14.55 10.38 18.23
C LEU A 317 -15.29 11.65 17.75
N LEU A 318 -16.48 11.95 18.28
CA LEU A 318 -17.22 13.17 17.93
C LEU A 318 -16.42 14.44 18.24
N VAL A 319 -15.73 14.47 19.37
CA VAL A 319 -14.89 15.61 19.74
C VAL A 319 -13.70 15.76 18.79
N ASP A 320 -13.11 14.64 18.36
CA ASP A 320 -11.98 14.61 17.43
C ASP A 320 -12.39 15.12 16.03
N GLU A 321 -13.60 14.79 15.57
CA GLU A 321 -14.18 15.38 14.35
C GLU A 321 -14.37 16.89 14.47
N VAL A 322 -14.89 17.39 15.61
CA VAL A 322 -15.01 18.84 15.85
C VAL A 322 -13.65 19.53 15.79
N TRP A 323 -12.62 18.95 16.42
CA TRP A 323 -11.27 19.50 16.36
C TRP A 323 -10.65 19.45 14.97
N GLN A 324 -10.92 18.40 14.19
CA GLN A 324 -10.51 18.32 12.79
C GLN A 324 -11.11 19.47 11.97
N VAL A 325 -12.42 19.71 12.09
CA VAL A 325 -13.10 20.82 11.41
C VAL A 325 -12.57 22.17 11.89
N ALA A 326 -12.31 22.33 13.19
CA ALA A 326 -11.74 23.57 13.74
C ALA A 326 -10.33 23.83 13.19
N LEU A 327 -9.50 22.79 13.04
CA LEU A 327 -8.18 22.89 12.43
C LEU A 327 -8.25 23.34 10.97
N GLU A 328 -9.17 22.76 10.20
CA GLU A 328 -9.41 23.15 8.81
C GLU A 328 -9.91 24.59 8.69
N LEU A 329 -10.81 25.01 9.58
CA LEU A 329 -11.32 26.38 9.66
C LEU A 329 -10.20 27.38 9.97
N GLY A 330 -9.33 27.08 10.95
CA GLY A 330 -8.19 27.93 11.28
C GLY A 330 -7.22 28.09 10.11
N TYR A 331 -6.99 27.01 9.34
CA TYR A 331 -6.24 27.07 8.09
C TYR A 331 -6.95 27.95 7.04
N GLN A 332 -8.24 27.72 6.80
CA GLN A 332 -9.04 28.48 5.83
C GLN A 332 -9.08 29.97 6.17
N ARG A 333 -9.28 30.33 7.44
CA ARG A 333 -9.25 31.70 7.93
C ARG A 333 -7.90 32.37 7.64
N THR A 334 -6.80 31.69 8.00
CA THR A 334 -5.45 32.21 7.76
C THR A 334 -5.16 32.38 6.27
N LEU A 335 -5.56 31.41 5.45
CA LEU A 335 -5.40 31.46 4.01
C LEU A 335 -6.21 32.61 3.40
N ALA A 336 -7.49 32.74 3.77
CA ALA A 336 -8.37 33.79 3.30
C ALA A 336 -7.82 35.19 3.64
N GLN A 337 -7.31 35.38 4.86
CA GLN A 337 -6.66 36.63 5.26
C GLN A 337 -5.46 36.95 4.37
N LYS A 338 -4.58 35.98 4.07
CA LYS A 338 -3.44 36.19 3.18
C LYS A 338 -3.87 36.57 1.77
N LEU A 339 -4.86 35.88 1.23
CA LEU A 339 -5.39 36.16 -0.12
C LEU A 339 -6.01 37.55 -0.20
N LEU A 340 -6.75 38.00 0.83
CA LEU A 340 -7.37 39.33 0.88
C LEU A 340 -6.38 40.46 1.16
N GLN A 341 -5.28 40.17 1.84
CA GLN A 341 -4.22 41.16 2.14
C GLN A 341 -3.21 41.35 1.00
N THR A 342 -3.22 40.46 0.01
CA THR A 342 -2.29 40.57 -1.11
C THR A 342 -2.75 41.73 -2.00
N PRO A 343 -1.97 42.82 -2.12
CA PRO A 343 -2.33 43.91 -3.00
C PRO A 343 -2.53 43.33 -4.39
N SER A 344 -3.63 43.70 -5.05
CA SER A 344 -3.77 43.45 -6.48
C SER A 344 -2.74 44.35 -7.16
N GLU A 345 -1.51 43.87 -7.29
CA GLU A 345 -0.57 44.43 -8.26
C GLU A 345 -1.18 44.15 -9.63
N THR A 346 -2.02 45.07 -10.10
CA THR A 346 -2.24 45.27 -11.53
C THR A 346 -0.92 45.76 -12.10
N ALA A 347 0.05 44.85 -12.23
CA ALA A 347 1.21 45.08 -13.06
C ALA A 347 0.69 45.35 -14.47
N GLU A 348 1.13 46.44 -15.09
CA GLU A 348 0.86 46.67 -16.50
C GLU A 348 1.31 45.42 -17.27
N PRO A 349 0.53 44.97 -18.28
CA PRO A 349 0.86 43.76 -19.01
C PRO A 349 2.26 43.90 -19.62
N GLN A 350 3.25 43.27 -18.97
CA GLN A 350 4.59 43.18 -19.48
C GLN A 350 4.56 42.34 -20.76
N MET A 351 5.33 42.77 -21.75
CA MET A 351 5.52 42.02 -22.97
C MET A 351 6.16 40.66 -22.63
N VAL A 352 5.45 39.59 -22.97
CA VAL A 352 5.89 38.22 -22.71
C VAL A 352 6.64 37.71 -23.93
N ASP A 353 7.95 37.50 -23.78
CA ASP A 353 8.80 36.93 -24.83
C ASP A 353 8.68 35.39 -24.88
N VAL A 354 8.46 34.77 -23.72
CA VAL A 354 8.35 33.31 -23.57
C VAL A 354 7.22 32.97 -22.60
N GLN A 355 6.31 32.09 -23.03
CA GLN A 355 5.33 31.47 -22.15
C GLN A 355 5.64 29.98 -21.98
N ALA A 356 5.84 29.54 -20.74
CA ALA A 356 6.23 28.17 -20.42
C ALA A 356 5.20 27.50 -19.52
N ALA A 357 4.70 26.32 -19.91
CA ALA A 357 3.75 25.54 -19.12
C ALA A 357 4.47 24.48 -18.27
N PHE A 358 4.15 24.42 -16.99
CA PHE A 358 4.67 23.49 -16.00
C PHE A 358 3.54 22.70 -15.35
N CYS A 359 3.88 21.61 -14.66
CA CYS A 359 2.90 20.91 -13.83
C CYS A 359 2.30 21.87 -12.80
N ILE A 360 0.98 21.77 -12.57
CA ILE A 360 0.27 22.53 -11.53
C ILE A 360 0.68 22.13 -10.11
N ASP A 361 1.43 21.03 -9.97
CA ASP A 361 1.96 20.56 -8.70
C ASP A 361 2.87 21.61 -8.04
N VAL A 362 2.69 21.80 -6.72
CA VAL A 362 3.43 22.79 -5.91
C VAL A 362 4.95 22.60 -5.95
N ARG A 363 5.43 21.40 -6.30
CA ARG A 363 6.87 21.12 -6.46
C ARG A 363 7.49 21.87 -7.64
N SER A 364 6.71 22.26 -8.65
CA SER A 364 7.20 23.08 -9.76
C SER A 364 7.27 24.57 -9.42
N GLU A 365 6.63 25.02 -8.34
CA GLU A 365 6.55 26.43 -7.95
C GLU A 365 7.92 27.11 -7.73
N PRO A 366 8.91 26.50 -7.02
CA PRO A 366 10.21 27.14 -6.83
C PRO A 366 10.95 27.38 -8.16
N MET A 367 10.85 26.44 -9.09
CA MET A 367 11.46 26.56 -10.42
C MET A 367 10.78 27.65 -11.25
N ARG A 368 9.44 27.67 -11.25
CA ARG A 368 8.65 28.70 -11.93
C ARG A 368 9.02 30.11 -11.47
N ARG A 369 9.03 30.32 -10.15
CA ARG A 369 9.44 31.60 -9.55
C ARG A 369 10.88 31.99 -9.89
N ALA A 370 11.80 31.04 -9.90
CA ALA A 370 13.19 31.30 -10.26
C ALA A 370 13.34 31.72 -11.72
N LEU A 371 12.57 31.13 -12.63
CA LEU A 371 12.54 31.49 -14.05
C LEU A 371 11.98 32.89 -14.27
N GLU A 372 10.84 33.21 -13.65
CA GLU A 372 10.21 34.54 -13.74
C GLU A 372 11.09 35.62 -13.10
N ALA A 373 11.75 35.30 -11.98
CA ALA A 373 12.69 36.23 -11.33
C ALA A 373 13.97 36.46 -12.16
N ALA A 374 14.46 35.43 -12.86
CA ALA A 374 15.63 35.54 -13.73
C ALA A 374 15.32 36.23 -15.07
N CYS A 375 14.09 36.11 -15.56
CA CYS A 375 13.63 36.66 -16.83
C CYS A 375 12.23 37.28 -16.67
N PRO A 376 12.14 38.60 -16.42
CA PRO A 376 10.85 39.27 -16.21
C PRO A 376 9.89 39.23 -17.43
N THR A 377 10.39 38.94 -18.63
CA THR A 377 9.58 38.75 -19.84
C THR A 377 9.17 37.29 -20.05
N MET A 378 9.57 36.37 -19.16
CA MET A 378 9.09 34.99 -19.15
C MET A 378 7.87 34.86 -18.23
N GLN A 379 6.82 34.23 -18.75
CA GLN A 379 5.61 33.91 -18.00
C GLN A 379 5.49 32.39 -17.82
N THR A 380 5.21 31.93 -16.60
CA THR A 380 4.96 30.50 -16.35
C THR A 380 3.51 30.20 -16.04
N LEU A 381 2.99 29.13 -16.62
CA LEU A 381 1.63 28.62 -16.40
C LEU A 381 1.68 27.27 -15.68
N GLY A 382 0.68 27.01 -14.83
CA GLY A 382 0.45 25.68 -14.25
C GLY A 382 -0.64 24.94 -15.02
N VAL A 383 -0.38 23.70 -15.43
CA VAL A 383 -1.36 22.82 -16.10
C VAL A 383 -1.39 21.45 -15.43
N ALA A 384 -2.57 20.83 -15.37
CA ALA A 384 -2.72 19.47 -14.86
C ALA A 384 -2.20 18.44 -15.87
N GLY A 385 -1.23 17.60 -15.46
CA GLY A 385 -0.88 16.28 -16.02
C GLY A 385 -0.51 16.11 -17.51
N PHE A 386 0.73 15.67 -17.78
CA PHE A 386 1.24 14.83 -18.91
C PHE A 386 0.85 15.13 -20.37
N PHE A 387 0.34 16.32 -20.71
CA PHE A 387 -0.08 16.66 -22.08
C PHE A 387 -1.09 15.66 -22.71
N GLY A 388 -1.76 14.85 -21.88
CA GLY A 388 -2.76 13.87 -22.32
C GLY A 388 -2.21 12.66 -23.09
N LEU A 389 -0.91 12.36 -23.03
CA LEU A 389 -0.32 11.23 -23.77
C LEU A 389 -0.08 10.02 -22.84
N PRO A 390 -0.90 8.95 -22.87
CA PRO A 390 -0.71 7.74 -22.07
C PRO A 390 0.42 6.84 -22.62
N VAL A 391 1.67 7.31 -22.48
CA VAL A 391 2.86 6.67 -23.05
C VAL A 391 3.53 5.72 -22.06
N ALA A 392 3.95 4.55 -22.52
CA ALA A 392 4.99 3.76 -21.87
C ALA A 392 6.32 3.94 -22.64
N TYR A 393 7.38 4.31 -21.92
CA TYR A 393 8.71 4.53 -22.49
C TYR A 393 9.66 3.37 -22.21
N THR A 394 10.31 2.86 -23.25
CA THR A 394 11.27 1.75 -23.19
C THR A 394 12.63 2.19 -23.75
N PRO A 395 13.66 2.34 -22.90
CA PRO A 395 15.03 2.64 -23.36
C PRO A 395 15.59 1.52 -24.25
N LEU A 396 16.48 1.90 -25.18
CA LEU A 396 17.04 0.97 -26.17
C LEU A 396 17.68 -0.24 -25.50
N ALA A 397 17.37 -1.46 -25.96
CA ALA A 397 17.99 -2.70 -25.49
C ALA A 397 17.88 -2.92 -23.97
N THR A 398 16.75 -2.52 -23.39
CA THR A 398 16.39 -2.81 -22.01
C THR A 398 15.03 -3.51 -21.97
N ALA A 399 14.76 -4.25 -20.90
CA ALA A 399 13.42 -4.75 -20.58
C ALA A 399 12.60 -3.72 -19.77
N ALA A 400 13.18 -2.57 -19.44
CA ALA A 400 12.55 -1.56 -18.61
C ALA A 400 11.42 -0.87 -19.39
N ARG A 401 10.17 -1.08 -18.96
CA ARG A 401 9.00 -0.41 -19.50
C ARG A 401 8.45 0.56 -18.46
N ARG A 402 8.64 1.86 -18.66
CA ARG A 402 8.27 2.90 -17.69
C ARG A 402 7.02 3.65 -18.14
N PRO A 403 5.88 3.51 -17.44
CA PRO A 403 4.71 4.33 -17.73
C PRO A 403 4.99 5.80 -17.42
N GLN A 404 4.81 6.67 -18.41
CA GLN A 404 4.92 8.13 -18.35
C GLN A 404 3.53 8.76 -18.45
N LEU A 405 2.63 8.37 -17.54
CA LEU A 405 1.19 8.68 -17.56
C LEU A 405 0.62 8.67 -16.12
N PRO A 406 -0.59 9.18 -15.85
CA PRO A 406 -1.16 9.11 -14.51
C PRO A 406 -1.32 7.66 -14.06
N GLY A 407 -0.96 7.35 -12.82
CA GLY A 407 -0.98 5.98 -12.28
C GLY A 407 -2.36 5.30 -12.25
N LEU A 408 -3.43 6.03 -12.56
CA LEU A 408 -4.80 5.54 -12.67
C LEU A 408 -5.18 5.05 -14.08
N LEU A 409 -4.35 5.28 -15.10
CA LEU A 409 -4.60 4.87 -16.48
C LEU A 409 -3.65 3.75 -16.91
N ALA A 410 -4.05 3.00 -17.92
CA ALA A 410 -3.15 2.10 -18.64
C ALA A 410 -2.47 2.85 -19.81
N PRO A 411 -1.21 2.53 -20.15
CA PRO A 411 -0.60 3.02 -21.38
C PRO A 411 -1.41 2.60 -22.62
N SER A 412 -1.57 3.51 -23.58
CA SER A 412 -2.16 3.21 -24.89
C SER A 412 -1.19 3.48 -26.05
N MET A 413 0.00 3.99 -25.76
CA MET A 413 1.06 4.25 -26.73
C MET A 413 2.39 3.73 -26.18
N GLU A 414 3.15 3.05 -27.02
CA GLU A 414 4.53 2.67 -26.72
C GLU A 414 5.45 3.70 -27.34
N VAL A 415 6.49 4.10 -26.60
CA VAL A 415 7.59 4.90 -27.10
C VAL A 415 8.87 4.17 -26.78
N ALA A 416 9.66 3.86 -27.80
CA ALA A 416 10.94 3.20 -27.64
C ALA A 416 12.06 4.05 -28.21
N ASP A 417 13.23 3.98 -27.60
CA ASP A 417 14.41 4.58 -28.20
C ASP A 417 14.74 3.92 -29.53
N ARG A 418 14.97 4.77 -30.53
CA ARG A 418 15.50 4.36 -31.83
C ARG A 418 16.70 5.20 -32.22
N VAL A 419 17.66 4.54 -32.83
CA VAL A 419 18.86 5.13 -33.40
C VAL A 419 18.54 5.47 -34.85
N VAL A 420 18.48 6.75 -35.15
CA VAL A 420 18.08 7.27 -36.45
C VAL A 420 19.24 8.05 -37.04
N ALA A 421 19.75 7.63 -38.20
CA ALA A 421 20.78 8.39 -38.88
C ALA A 421 20.23 9.76 -39.33
N SER A 422 21.02 10.82 -39.17
CA SER A 422 20.61 12.15 -39.66
C SER A 422 20.56 12.13 -41.19
N GLY A 423 19.35 12.30 -41.76
CA GLY A 423 19.15 12.53 -43.19
C GLY A 423 18.58 11.37 -44.01
N SER A 424 18.28 10.21 -43.43
CA SER A 424 17.62 9.10 -44.15
C SER A 424 16.14 8.98 -43.82
N ALA A 425 15.30 9.01 -44.84
CA ALA A 425 13.91 8.55 -44.74
C ALA A 425 13.94 7.02 -44.57
N GLY A 426 13.79 6.56 -43.33
CA GLY A 426 13.61 5.18 -42.87
C GLY A 426 13.96 4.06 -43.85
N GLY A 427 15.12 3.41 -43.65
CA GLY A 427 15.60 2.31 -44.49
C GLY A 427 16.27 1.16 -43.73
N SER A 428 16.75 0.14 -44.46
CA SER A 428 17.47 -1.03 -43.92
C SER A 428 18.75 -0.66 -43.15
N THR A 429 19.36 0.47 -43.48
CA THR A 429 20.54 1.01 -42.79
C THR A 429 20.24 1.42 -41.35
N ASP A 430 19.04 1.93 -41.06
CA ASP A 430 18.62 2.30 -39.70
C ASP A 430 18.42 1.03 -38.84
N ALA A 431 17.89 -0.05 -39.42
CA ALA A 431 17.72 -1.33 -38.72
C ALA A 431 19.07 -1.96 -38.33
N ALA A 432 20.05 -1.95 -39.22
CA ALA A 432 21.40 -2.45 -38.93
C ALA A 432 22.10 -1.60 -37.85
N LEU A 433 21.94 -0.27 -37.94
CA LEU A 433 22.51 0.66 -36.97
C LEU A 433 21.87 0.51 -35.57
N GLN A 434 20.55 0.35 -35.52
CA GLN A 434 19.78 0.04 -34.31
C GLN A 434 20.28 -1.26 -33.67
N ALA A 435 20.42 -2.34 -34.44
CA ALA A 435 20.90 -3.62 -33.95
C ALA A 435 22.34 -3.53 -33.39
N ALA A 436 23.23 -2.82 -34.08
CA ALA A 436 24.60 -2.60 -33.62
C ALA A 436 24.66 -1.78 -32.32
N ALA A 437 23.81 -0.76 -32.19
CA ALA A 437 23.71 0.04 -30.97
C ALA A 437 23.14 -0.76 -29.80
N ALA A 438 22.10 -1.56 -30.06
CA ALA A 438 21.51 -2.46 -29.08
C ALA A 438 22.53 -3.49 -28.56
N GLN A 439 23.24 -4.18 -29.46
CA GLN A 439 24.27 -5.15 -29.08
C GLN A 439 25.38 -4.50 -28.27
N ALA A 440 25.89 -3.34 -28.71
CA ALA A 440 26.96 -2.64 -27.99
C ALA A 440 26.53 -2.19 -26.57
N ARG A 441 25.24 -1.88 -26.39
CA ARG A 441 24.69 -1.56 -25.06
C ARG A 441 24.57 -2.83 -24.21
N LEU A 442 24.05 -3.93 -24.77
CA LEU A 442 23.96 -5.22 -24.08
C LEU A 442 25.33 -5.74 -23.65
N ASP A 443 26.34 -5.65 -24.51
CA ASP A 443 27.71 -6.06 -24.18
C ASP A 443 28.23 -5.29 -22.96
N ARG A 444 28.03 -3.97 -22.93
CA ARG A 444 28.44 -3.13 -21.80
C ARG A 444 27.67 -3.43 -20.53
N PHE A 445 26.37 -3.71 -20.62
CA PHE A 445 25.61 -4.20 -19.47
C PHE A 445 26.14 -5.56 -19.00
N GLY A 446 26.48 -6.48 -19.90
CA GLY A 446 27.12 -7.76 -19.55
C GLY A 446 28.42 -7.56 -18.76
N TRP A 447 29.31 -6.68 -19.24
CA TRP A 447 30.54 -6.32 -18.53
C TRP A 447 30.27 -5.68 -17.17
N ALA A 448 29.35 -4.71 -17.11
CA ALA A 448 29.00 -4.04 -15.87
C ALA A 448 28.40 -5.01 -14.83
N THR A 449 27.53 -5.92 -15.26
CA THR A 449 26.95 -6.97 -14.41
C THR A 449 28.02 -7.92 -13.89
N GLN A 450 28.95 -8.38 -14.74
CA GLN A 450 30.07 -9.23 -14.32
C GLN A 450 30.99 -8.53 -13.31
N TRP A 451 31.27 -7.24 -13.50
CA TRP A 451 32.07 -6.48 -12.56
C TRP A 451 31.33 -6.24 -11.24
N GLY A 452 30.07 -5.81 -11.30
CA GLY A 452 29.22 -5.56 -10.14
C GLY A 452 28.92 -6.84 -9.34
N ALA A 453 28.95 -8.01 -9.99
CA ALA A 453 28.88 -9.30 -9.32
C ALA A 453 30.04 -9.47 -8.32
N ALA A 454 31.28 -9.11 -8.68
CA ALA A 454 32.45 -9.27 -7.79
C ALA A 454 32.28 -8.58 -6.44
N SER A 455 31.58 -7.44 -6.39
CA SER A 455 31.27 -6.72 -5.14
C SER A 455 30.01 -7.20 -4.40
N ARG A 456 29.17 -8.01 -5.04
CA ARG A 456 27.83 -8.41 -4.51
C ARG A 456 27.74 -9.88 -4.11
N TRP A 457 28.55 -10.77 -4.68
CA TRP A 457 28.52 -12.18 -4.30
C TRP A 457 29.08 -12.39 -2.88
N PRO A 458 28.39 -13.15 -2.00
CA PRO A 458 28.83 -13.37 -0.62
C PRO A 458 30.26 -13.89 -0.49
N GLY A 459 30.70 -14.74 -1.44
CA GLY A 459 32.04 -15.31 -1.45
C GLY A 459 33.17 -14.37 -1.93
N SER A 460 32.84 -13.20 -2.50
CA SER A 460 33.84 -12.26 -3.05
C SER A 460 33.73 -10.84 -2.51
N ALA A 461 32.60 -10.46 -1.90
CA ALA A 461 32.35 -9.09 -1.46
C ALA A 461 33.42 -8.57 -0.49
N PHE A 462 33.80 -9.36 0.52
CA PHE A 462 34.83 -8.98 1.49
C PHE A 462 36.20 -8.82 0.82
N SER A 463 36.63 -9.82 0.04
CA SER A 463 37.90 -9.78 -0.69
C SER A 463 37.96 -8.61 -1.69
N PHE A 464 36.84 -8.28 -2.33
CA PHE A 464 36.74 -7.14 -3.23
C PHE A 464 36.92 -5.82 -2.48
N VAL A 465 36.28 -5.66 -1.31
CA VAL A 465 36.46 -4.48 -0.46
C VAL A 465 37.90 -4.36 0.03
N GLU A 466 38.53 -5.46 0.44
CA GLU A 466 39.92 -5.45 0.88
C GLU A 466 40.90 -5.08 -0.25
N ALA A 467 40.71 -5.64 -1.46
CA ALA A 467 41.62 -5.41 -2.58
C ALA A 467 41.40 -4.07 -3.29
N ALA A 468 40.15 -3.65 -3.47
CA ALA A 468 39.79 -2.49 -4.29
C ALA A 468 39.21 -1.31 -3.49
N GLY A 469 38.84 -1.51 -2.23
CA GLY A 469 38.14 -0.52 -1.41
C GLY A 469 38.95 0.75 -1.13
N VAL A 470 40.28 0.64 -0.96
CA VAL A 470 41.17 1.82 -0.78
C VAL A 470 41.10 2.74 -2.00
N GLY A 471 40.98 2.18 -3.21
CA GLY A 471 40.80 2.97 -4.44
C GLY A 471 39.49 3.76 -4.48
N TYR A 472 38.50 3.40 -3.65
CA TYR A 472 37.22 4.08 -3.54
C TYR A 472 37.29 5.36 -2.68
N LEU A 473 38.33 5.54 -1.86
CA LEU A 473 38.52 6.76 -1.04
C LEU A 473 38.58 8.02 -1.91
N ALA A 474 39.17 7.94 -3.11
CA ALA A 474 39.19 9.06 -4.05
C ALA A 474 37.78 9.44 -4.54
N LYS A 475 36.89 8.46 -4.77
CA LYS A 475 35.50 8.72 -5.14
C LYS A 475 34.70 9.32 -3.98
N LEU A 476 34.95 8.88 -2.74
CA LEU A 476 34.36 9.50 -1.55
C LEU A 476 34.81 10.96 -1.38
N GLY A 477 36.08 11.26 -1.68
CA GLY A 477 36.58 12.63 -1.73
C GLY A 477 35.84 13.51 -2.76
N GLN A 478 35.46 12.94 -3.92
CA GLN A 478 34.67 13.65 -4.93
C GLN A 478 33.25 13.98 -4.46
N TRP A 479 32.69 13.28 -3.47
CA TRP A 479 31.38 13.64 -2.89
C TRP A 479 31.44 14.96 -2.12
N LEU A 480 32.61 15.34 -1.61
CA LEU A 480 32.83 16.62 -0.94
C LEU A 480 32.94 17.80 -1.92
N ASN A 481 33.18 17.52 -3.21
CA ASN A 481 33.23 18.52 -4.27
C ASN A 481 32.47 18.03 -5.51
N PRO A 482 31.12 18.05 -5.48
CA PRO A 482 30.30 17.50 -6.55
C PRO A 482 30.58 18.20 -7.88
N ALA A 483 30.71 17.42 -8.95
CA ALA A 483 31.01 17.94 -10.27
C ALA A 483 29.90 18.86 -10.78
N THR A 484 30.30 19.97 -11.42
CA THR A 484 29.40 20.91 -12.12
C THR A 484 29.07 20.47 -13.55
N GLN A 485 29.59 19.33 -13.98
CA GLN A 485 29.28 18.77 -15.30
C GLN A 485 27.79 18.40 -15.39
N ALA A 486 27.24 18.51 -16.60
CA ALA A 486 25.89 18.08 -16.86
C ALA A 486 25.70 16.61 -16.42
N ARG A 487 24.61 16.33 -15.70
CA ARG A 487 24.26 14.96 -15.36
C ARG A 487 24.02 14.18 -16.64
N VAL A 488 24.60 12.99 -16.71
CA VAL A 488 24.32 12.05 -17.80
C VAL A 488 22.92 11.48 -17.56
N SER A 489 22.10 11.39 -18.61
CA SER A 489 20.80 10.72 -18.52
C SER A 489 21.01 9.23 -18.25
N ASP A 490 20.35 8.71 -17.21
CA ASP A 490 20.32 7.27 -16.89
C ASP A 490 19.75 6.45 -18.05
N ASP A 491 18.86 7.05 -18.86
CA ASP A 491 18.24 6.41 -20.02
C ASP A 491 19.27 6.05 -21.11
N LEU A 492 20.42 6.72 -21.11
CA LEU A 492 21.53 6.50 -22.04
C LEU A 492 22.69 5.71 -21.39
N GLU A 493 22.51 5.20 -20.17
CA GLU A 493 23.51 4.38 -19.49
C GLU A 493 23.83 3.13 -20.33
N GLY A 494 25.12 2.77 -20.38
CA GLY A 494 25.61 1.69 -21.23
C GLY A 494 25.69 2.06 -22.72
N LEU A 495 24.92 3.03 -23.23
CA LEU A 495 24.94 3.37 -24.65
C LEU A 495 26.26 4.08 -25.06
N PRO A 496 26.99 3.59 -26.08
CA PRO A 496 28.18 4.27 -26.61
C PRO A 496 27.91 5.72 -27.05
N SER A 497 28.84 6.63 -26.77
CA SER A 497 28.72 8.06 -27.07
C SER A 497 28.34 8.35 -28.53
N ARG A 498 28.89 7.57 -29.48
CA ARG A 498 28.57 7.68 -30.91
C ARG A 498 27.09 7.49 -31.26
N TYR A 499 26.33 6.77 -30.44
CA TYR A 499 24.89 6.56 -30.65
C TYR A 499 24.02 7.53 -29.85
N ARG A 500 24.55 8.21 -28.82
CA ARG A 500 23.75 9.05 -27.92
C ARG A 500 23.11 10.26 -28.61
N SER A 501 23.78 10.87 -29.58
CA SER A 501 23.26 12.03 -30.32
C SER A 501 22.15 11.68 -31.34
N ILE A 502 22.07 10.41 -31.71
CA ILE A 502 21.15 9.87 -32.72
C ILE A 502 20.11 8.92 -32.14
N CYS A 503 20.18 8.61 -30.84
CA CYS A 503 19.19 7.85 -30.09
C CYS A 503 18.09 8.79 -29.62
N ARG A 504 16.85 8.55 -30.05
CA ARG A 504 15.70 9.39 -29.72
C ARG A 504 14.45 8.54 -29.48
N PRO A 505 13.55 8.95 -28.58
CA PRO A 505 12.26 8.29 -28.41
C PRO A 505 11.42 8.38 -29.71
N GLN A 506 10.83 7.25 -30.12
CA GLN A 506 9.87 7.16 -31.22
C GLN A 506 8.67 6.31 -30.82
N ILE A 507 7.49 6.65 -31.33
CA ILE A 507 6.26 5.85 -31.22
C ILE A 507 6.35 4.61 -32.12
#